data_AF-A0A7C1T511-F1
#
_entry.id   AF-A0A7C1T511-F1
#
_cell.length_a   1.000
_cell.length_b   1.000
_cell.length_c   1.000
_cell.angle_alpha   90.00
_cell.angle_beta   90.00
_cell.angle_gamma   90.00
#
_symmetry.space_group_name_H-M   'P 1'
#
loop_
_entity.id
_entity.type
_entity.pdbx_description
1 polymer ?
#
loop_
_entity_poly.entity_id
_entity_poly.type
_entity_poly.pdbx_seq_one_letter_code
_entity_poly.pdbx_strand_id
1 'polypeptide(L)' 'TPVSAFRPRRWRGALLPDKVTVVLEVLEPGKRPVNAVADHTEVKSVLRVEIAQSEDTTARILSDPDRSWSDRIIAEQFSD' A
#
# COMPACT_ATOMS: atom_id res chain seq x y z
N THR A 1 -5.48 -0.87 -0.23
CA THR A 1 -6.87 -0.42 -0.43
C THR A 1 -7.13 -0.24 -1.91
N PRO A 2 -8.23 -0.77 -2.48
CA PRO A 2 -8.55 -0.53 -3.89
C PRO A 2 -9.16 0.86 -4.09
N VAL A 3 -8.91 1.47 -5.24
CA VAL A 3 -9.56 2.74 -5.66
C VAL A 3 -10.54 2.42 -6.77
N SER A 4 -11.81 2.82 -6.60
CA SER A 4 -12.86 2.64 -7.61
C SER A 4 -13.00 1.20 -8.14
N ALA A 5 -12.96 0.21 -7.24
CA ALA A 5 -13.02 -1.21 -7.60
C ALA A 5 -14.29 -1.56 -8.40
N PHE A 6 -14.12 -2.12 -9.58
CA PHE A 6 -15.25 -2.61 -10.37
C PHE A 6 -15.87 -3.87 -9.76
N ARG A 7 -15.04 -4.86 -9.41
CA ARG A 7 -15.43 -6.06 -8.64
C ARG A 7 -14.27 -6.57 -7.75
N PRO A 8 -14.57 -7.10 -6.55
CA PRO A 8 -15.88 -7.07 -5.90
C PRO A 8 -16.28 -5.63 -5.55
N ARG A 9 -17.57 -5.30 -5.75
CA ARG A 9 -18.09 -3.97 -5.39
C ARG A 9 -17.99 -3.79 -3.88
N ARG A 10 -17.68 -2.57 -3.42
CA ARG A 10 -17.54 -2.20 -1.99
C ARG A 10 -16.37 -2.88 -1.26
N TRP A 11 -15.33 -3.34 -1.97
CA TRP A 11 -14.12 -3.76 -1.28
C TRP A 11 -13.45 -2.56 -0.59
N ARG A 12 -13.39 -2.59 0.74
CA ARG A 12 -12.85 -1.49 1.58
C ARG A 12 -11.34 -1.59 1.84
N GLY A 13 -10.66 -2.57 1.26
CA GLY A 13 -9.29 -2.92 1.64
C GLY A 13 -9.28 -3.92 2.81
N ALA A 14 -8.10 -4.13 3.37
CA ALA A 14 -7.86 -5.03 4.50
C ALA A 14 -6.64 -4.55 5.27
N LEU A 15 -6.65 -4.77 6.59
CA LEU A 15 -5.46 -4.71 7.43
C LEU A 15 -4.78 -6.07 7.42
N LEU A 16 -3.48 -6.07 7.17
CA LEU A 16 -2.68 -7.29 7.10
C LEU A 16 -1.51 -7.17 8.08
N PRO A 17 -1.08 -8.28 8.72
CA PRO A 17 0.17 -8.29 9.49
C PRO A 17 1.36 -7.90 8.61
N ASP A 18 2.34 -7.21 9.18
CA ASP A 18 3.57 -6.78 8.49
C ASP A 18 4.40 -7.92 7.86
N LYS A 19 4.35 -9.11 8.48
CA LYS A 19 5.05 -10.31 8.03
C LYS A 19 4.50 -10.95 6.76
N VAL A 20 3.40 -10.44 6.19
CA VAL A 20 2.82 -11.03 4.97
C VAL A 20 3.39 -10.39 3.71
N THR A 21 3.59 -11.21 2.68
CA THR A 21 3.86 -10.72 1.33
C THR A 21 2.56 -10.64 0.55
N VAL A 22 2.27 -9.48 -0.01
CA VAL A 22 1.14 -9.28 -0.93
C VAL A 22 1.65 -9.39 -2.36
N VAL A 23 1.01 -10.25 -3.14
CA VAL A 23 1.31 -10.45 -4.56
C VAL A 23 0.14 -9.95 -5.39
N LEU A 24 0.44 -9.10 -6.36
CA LEU A 24 -0.50 -8.62 -7.36
C LEU A 24 -0.09 -9.15 -8.74
N GLU A 25 -1.00 -9.85 -9.42
CA GLU A 25 -0.80 -10.36 -10.78
C GLU A 25 -1.68 -9.62 -11.78
N VAL A 26 -1.10 -9.17 -12.89
CA VAL A 26 -1.83 -8.50 -13.97
C VAL A 26 -2.29 -9.54 -14.97
N LEU A 27 -3.61 -9.80 -14.99
CA LEU A 27 -4.19 -10.90 -15.76
C LEU A 27 -4.23 -10.66 -17.28
N GLU A 28 -4.54 -9.44 -17.73
CA GLU A 28 -4.67 -9.09 -19.15
C GLU A 28 -3.78 -7.89 -19.54
N PRO A 29 -2.45 -7.97 -19.37
CA PRO A 29 -1.54 -6.84 -19.50
C PRO A 29 -1.55 -6.23 -20.91
N GLY A 30 -1.79 -7.03 -21.95
CA GLY A 30 -1.89 -6.54 -23.32
C GLY A 30 -3.16 -5.72 -23.61
N LYS A 31 -4.26 -5.97 -22.89
CA LYS A 31 -5.51 -5.20 -23.03
C LYS A 31 -5.58 -4.03 -22.08
N ARG A 32 -5.00 -4.19 -20.88
CA ARG A 32 -4.99 -3.20 -19.79
C ARG A 32 -3.59 -3.17 -19.18
N PRO A 33 -2.63 -2.44 -19.78
CA PRO A 33 -1.32 -2.27 -19.19
C PRO A 33 -1.45 -1.54 -17.85
N VAL A 34 -0.64 -1.97 -16.87
CA VAL A 34 -0.62 -1.41 -15.52
C VAL A 34 0.78 -0.89 -15.23
N ASN A 35 0.86 0.26 -14.57
CA ASN A 35 2.12 0.79 -14.02
C ASN A 35 2.09 0.63 -12.50
N ALA A 36 3.26 0.38 -11.92
CA ALA A 36 3.47 0.41 -10.48
C ALA A 36 4.27 1.67 -10.13
N VAL A 37 3.84 2.37 -9.09
CA VAL A 37 4.50 3.59 -8.61
C VAL A 37 4.79 3.44 -7.13
N ALA A 38 6.03 3.72 -6.73
CA ALA A 38 6.46 3.83 -5.34
C ALA A 38 7.13 5.20 -5.17
N ASP A 39 6.44 6.10 -4.44
CA ASP A 39 6.81 7.52 -4.32
C ASP A 39 7.02 8.19 -5.69
N HIS A 40 8.26 8.56 -6.02
CA HIS A 40 8.63 9.16 -7.30
C HIS A 40 9.08 8.15 -8.37
N THR A 41 9.15 6.86 -8.03
CA THR A 41 9.70 5.82 -8.91
C THR A 41 8.57 5.09 -9.61
N GLU A 42 8.53 5.18 -10.94
CA GLU A 42 7.56 4.48 -11.78
C GLU A 42 8.20 3.31 -12.53
N VAL A 43 7.54 2.15 -12.51
CA VAL A 43 7.82 1.01 -13.37
C VAL A 43 6.61 0.78 -14.27
N LYS A 44 6.82 0.86 -15.58
CA LYS A 44 5.75 0.76 -16.58
C LYS A 44 5.50 -0.68 -17.01
N SER A 45 4.26 -0.99 -17.39
CA SER A 45 3.87 -2.29 -17.95
C SER A 45 4.27 -3.49 -17.09
N VAL A 46 3.99 -3.40 -15.78
CA VAL A 46 4.29 -4.50 -14.84
C VAL A 46 3.38 -5.70 -15.09
N LEU A 47 3.92 -6.90 -14.90
CA LEU A 47 3.16 -8.15 -14.97
C LEU A 47 2.83 -8.69 -13.58
N ARG A 48 3.70 -8.42 -12.61
CA ARG A 48 3.61 -8.88 -11.23
C ARG A 48 4.25 -7.85 -10.31
N VAL A 49 3.64 -7.63 -9.15
CA VAL A 49 4.19 -6.80 -8.07
C VAL A 49 4.18 -7.61 -6.79
N GLU A 50 5.32 -7.65 -6.11
CA GLU A 50 5.45 -8.25 -4.78
C GLU A 50 5.74 -7.15 -3.77
N ILE A 51 4.97 -7.15 -2.68
CA ILE A 51 5.01 -6.11 -1.65
C ILE A 51 5.26 -6.79 -0.32
N ALA A 52 6.31 -6.39 0.37
CA ALA A 52 6.67 -6.85 1.70
C ALA A 52 7.33 -5.70 2.49
N GLN A 53 7.27 -5.77 3.82
CA GLN A 53 7.97 -4.82 4.67
C GLN A 53 9.48 -5.07 4.60
N SER A 54 10.27 -3.99 4.48
CA SER A 54 11.72 -4.05 4.65
C SER A 54 12.07 -4.03 6.13
N GLU A 55 12.85 -5.00 6.60
CA GLU A 55 13.33 -5.08 7.99
C GLU A 55 14.63 -4.27 8.21
N ASP A 56 15.36 -3.98 7.12
CA ASP A 56 16.70 -3.39 7.18
C ASP A 56 16.71 -1.87 6.94
N THR A 57 15.56 -1.30 6.57
CA THR A 57 15.44 0.14 6.25
C THR A 57 14.62 0.84 7.32
N THR A 58 15.25 1.74 8.07
CA THR A 58 14.57 2.53 9.11
C THR A 58 14.90 4.01 8.99
N ALA A 59 13.97 4.85 9.42
CA ALA A 59 14.15 6.29 9.54
C ALA A 59 13.86 6.72 10.99
N ARG A 60 14.62 7.68 11.52
CA ARG A 60 14.36 8.27 12.84
C ARG A 60 13.61 9.57 12.66
N ILE A 61 12.45 9.67 13.30
CA ILE A 61 11.60 10.86 13.28
C ILE A 61 11.60 11.44 14.70
N LEU A 62 11.83 12.75 14.82
CA LEU A 62 11.67 13.45 16.09
C LEU A 62 10.18 13.71 16.33
N SER A 63 9.70 13.34 17.51
CA SER A 63 8.31 13.52 17.91
C SER A 63 8.18 14.22 19.25
N ASP A 64 7.11 14.98 19.41
CA ASP A 64 6.68 15.51 20.69
C ASP A 64 5.98 14.40 21.50
N PRO A 65 6.45 14.05 22.71
CA PRO A 65 5.81 13.02 23.54
C PRO A 65 4.39 13.39 23.96
N ASP A 66 4.04 14.68 24.06
CA ASP A 66 2.67 15.13 24.37
C ASP A 66 1.75 15.06 23.13
N ARG A 67 2.30 14.67 21.97
CA ARG A 67 1.61 14.58 20.68
C ARG A 67 2.02 13.31 19.93
N SER A 68 1.66 12.16 20.52
CA SER A 68 1.95 10.82 19.98
C SER A 68 1.57 10.67 18.50
N TRP A 69 2.50 10.14 17.70
CA TRP A 69 2.26 9.83 16.28
C TRP A 69 1.32 8.65 16.09
N SER A 70 1.35 7.68 17.00
CA SER A 70 0.56 6.45 16.88
C SER A 70 -0.93 6.74 16.80
N ASP A 71 -1.42 7.63 17.66
CA ASP A 71 -2.83 8.00 17.72
C ASP A 71 -3.25 8.78 16.46
N ARG A 72 -2.35 9.62 15.94
CA ARG A 72 -2.57 10.36 14.69
C ARG A 72 -2.61 9.46 13.46
N ILE A 73 -1.71 8.48 13.36
CA ILE A 73 -1.64 7.57 12.21
C ILE A 73 -2.93 6.73 12.13
N ILE A 74 -3.38 6.18 13.26
CA ILE A 74 -4.61 5.40 13.30
C ILE A 74 -5.81 6.29 12.95
N ALA A 75 -5.88 7.50 13.51
CA ALA A 75 -6.93 8.45 13.19
C ALA A 75 -6.93 8.81 11.70
N GLU A 76 -5.79 9.17 11.09
CA GLU A 76 -5.73 9.58 9.68
C GLU A 76 -6.01 8.43 8.70
N GLN A 77 -5.63 7.18 9.03
CA GLN A 77 -5.80 6.03 8.13
C GLN A 77 -7.19 5.37 8.21
N PHE A 78 -7.89 5.47 9.36
CA PHE A 78 -9.12 4.72 9.63
C PHE A 78 -10.26 5.56 10.19
N SER A 79 -10.14 6.89 10.24
CA SER A 79 -11.32 7.74 10.47
C SER A 79 -12.27 7.62 9.28
N ASP A 80 -13.54 7.40 9.58
CA ASP A 80 -14.63 7.21 8.62
C ASP A 80 -14.82 8.43 7.69
#